data_AF-A0A0S3PZD7-F1
#
_entry.id   AF-A0A0S3PZD7-F1
#
_cell.length_a   1.000
_cell.length_b   1.000
_cell.length_c   1.000
_cell.angle_alpha   90.00
_cell.angle_beta   90.00
_cell.angle_gamma   90.00
#
_symmetry.space_group_name_H-M   'P 1'
#
loop_
_entity.id
_entity.type
_entity.pdbx_description
1 polymer ?
#
loop_
_entity_poly.entity_id
_entity_poly.type
_entity_poly.pdbx_seq_one_letter_code
_entity_poly.pdbx_strand_id
1 'polypeptide(L)'
;MEFSVFALVLLAAACHAAWNAVIKREADPFVIAVWIAVASMVVALPLMPFTGFPTIASWPWLAASVALHVAYWVGLTEAYKTGDMGQVYPIARGTAPLMTAAVSVLWLAEPLTWRAWLGILSSPAA
;
A
#
# COMPACT_ATOMS: atom_id res chain seq x y z
N MET A 1 -22.61 12.39 -1.96
CA MET A 1 -21.18 12.61 -1.66
C MET A 1 -20.93 14.10 -1.75
N GLU A 2 -20.33 14.71 -0.73
CA GLU A 2 -20.01 16.15 -0.70
C GLU A 2 -19.04 16.50 -1.86
N PHE A 3 -19.16 17.68 -2.47
CA PHE A 3 -18.30 18.08 -3.61
C PHE A 3 -16.82 18.02 -3.22
N SER A 4 -16.50 18.38 -1.98
CA SER A 4 -15.16 18.32 -1.41
C SER A 4 -14.58 16.91 -1.43
N VAL A 5 -15.39 15.91 -1.05
CA VAL A 5 -14.99 14.50 -1.05
C VAL A 5 -14.78 14.00 -2.48
N PHE A 6 -15.67 14.39 -3.41
CA PHE A 6 -15.53 14.03 -4.82
C PHE A 6 -14.23 14.58 -5.44
N ALA A 7 -13.90 15.85 -5.17
CA ALA A 7 -12.67 16.46 -5.65
C ALA A 7 -11.42 15.78 -5.09
N LEU A 8 -11.42 15.43 -3.79
CA LEU A 8 -10.31 14.68 -3.17
C LEU A 8 -10.12 13.29 -3.79
N VAL A 9 -11.21 12.59 -4.09
CA VAL A 9 -11.15 11.28 -4.77
C VAL A 9 -10.56 11.40 -6.17
N LEU A 10 -10.97 12.42 -6.95
CA LEU A 10 -10.40 12.67 -8.28
C LEU A 10 -8.90 13.02 -8.21
N LEU A 11 -8.51 13.84 -7.24
CA LEU A 11 -7.10 14.18 -7.02
C LEU A 11 -6.29 12.93 -6.66
N ALA A 12 -6.81 12.08 -5.77
CA ALA A 12 -6.16 10.82 -5.40
C ALA A 12 -5.98 9.90 -6.62
N ALA A 13 -7.00 9.79 -7.48
CA ALA A 13 -6.94 9.02 -8.73
C ALA A 13 -5.89 9.59 -9.70
N ALA A 14 -5.83 10.92 -9.86
CA ALA A 14 -4.84 11.58 -10.71
C ALA A 14 -3.40 11.38 -10.19
N CYS A 15 -3.17 11.52 -8.89
CA CYS A 15 -1.87 11.25 -8.26
C CYS A 15 -1.45 9.79 -8.45
N HIS A 16 -2.37 8.84 -8.27
CA HIS A 16 -2.11 7.43 -8.47
C HIS A 16 -1.74 7.11 -9.93
N ALA A 17 -2.47 7.68 -10.89
CA ALA A 17 -2.17 7.52 -12.32
C ALA A 17 -0.81 8.13 -12.70
N ALA A 18 -0.51 9.33 -12.20
CA ALA A 18 0.78 10.01 -12.42
C ALA A 18 1.94 9.17 -11.86
N TRP A 19 1.79 8.62 -10.66
CA TRP A 19 2.80 7.75 -10.05
C TRP A 19 3.03 6.46 -10.86
N ASN A 20 1.95 5.78 -11.27
CA ASN A 20 2.05 4.59 -12.13
C ASN A 20 2.74 4.90 -13.48
N ALA A 21 2.54 6.09 -14.03
CA ALA A 21 3.23 6.53 -15.24
C ALA A 21 4.74 6.76 -15.02
N VAL A 22 5.13 7.28 -13.85
CA VAL A 22 6.55 7.49 -13.48
C VAL A 22 7.28 6.17 -13.27
N ILE A 23 6.68 5.21 -12.56
CA ILE A 23 7.27 3.87 -12.31
C ILE A 23 7.42 3.04 -13.59
N LYS A 24 6.61 3.29 -14.62
CA LYS A 24 6.68 2.50 -15.86
C LYS A 24 8.01 2.70 -16.62
N ARG A 25 8.81 3.70 -16.24
CA ARG A 25 10.21 3.82 -16.67
C ARG A 25 11.03 2.85 -15.83
N GLU A 26 11.85 2.01 -16.44
CA GLU A 26 12.69 0.95 -15.82
C GLU A 26 13.61 1.46 -14.69
N ALA A 27 13.01 1.89 -13.58
CA ALA A 27 13.68 2.41 -12.43
C ALA A 27 13.97 1.26 -11.48
N ASP A 28 15.17 1.31 -10.88
CA ASP A 28 15.57 0.37 -9.84
C ASP A 28 14.53 0.37 -8.70
N PRO A 29 14.04 -0.80 -8.24
CA PRO A 29 13.10 -0.90 -7.13
C PRO A 29 13.54 -0.17 -5.85
N PHE A 30 14.84 -0.09 -5.57
CA PHE A 30 15.38 0.68 -4.47
C PHE A 30 15.17 2.19 -4.68
N VAL A 31 15.38 2.68 -5.90
CA VAL A 31 15.12 4.08 -6.26
C VAL A 31 13.64 4.39 -6.09
N ILE A 32 12.75 3.48 -6.49
CA ILE A 32 11.30 3.62 -6.27
C ILE A 32 10.99 3.73 -4.77
N ALA A 33 11.66 2.95 -3.91
CA ALA A 33 11.42 2.94 -2.46
C ALA A 33 11.78 4.26 -1.81
N VAL A 34 12.96 4.77 -2.18
CA VAL A 34 13.45 6.07 -1.73
C VAL A 34 12.49 7.19 -2.18
N TRP A 35 12.02 7.16 -3.43
CA TRP A 35 11.07 8.17 -3.92
C TRP A 35 9.75 8.15 -3.16
N ILE A 36 9.18 6.98 -2.85
CA ILE A 36 7.96 6.90 -2.04
C ILE A 36 8.21 7.45 -0.63
N ALA A 37 9.33 7.10 0.00
CA ALA A 37 9.67 7.59 1.33
C ALA A 37 9.83 9.12 1.34
N VAL A 38 10.55 9.69 0.37
CA VAL A 38 10.75 11.14 0.24
C VAL A 38 9.43 11.84 -0.05
N ALA A 39 8.62 11.36 -1.00
CA ALA A 39 7.32 11.95 -1.30
C ALA A 39 6.39 11.93 -0.06
N SER A 40 6.37 10.80 0.66
CA SER A 40 5.61 10.68 1.91
C SER A 40 6.10 11.67 2.97
N MET A 41 7.42 11.84 3.09
CA MET A 41 8.02 12.81 4.03
C MET A 41 7.67 14.25 3.66
N VAL A 42 7.73 14.62 2.37
CA VAL A 42 7.38 15.97 1.89
C VAL A 42 5.93 16.32 2.19
N VAL A 43 5.02 15.33 2.14
CA VAL A 43 3.61 15.52 2.50
C VAL A 43 3.41 15.52 4.02
N ALA A 44 4.10 14.66 4.76
CA ALA A 44 3.93 14.52 6.21
C ALA A 44 4.56 15.67 7.03
N LEU A 45 5.71 16.19 6.63
CA LEU A 45 6.45 17.24 7.36
C LEU A 45 5.60 18.50 7.60
N PRO A 46 4.92 19.08 6.58
CA PRO A 46 4.05 20.24 6.78
C PRO A 46 2.84 19.98 7.68
N LEU A 47 2.41 18.72 7.81
CA LEU A 47 1.29 18.32 8.65
C LEU A 47 1.67 18.12 10.12
N MET A 48 2.97 17.92 10.39
CA MET A 48 3.51 17.62 11.72
C MET A 48 3.14 18.64 12.82
N PRO A 49 3.10 19.96 12.57
CA PRO A 49 2.65 20.94 13.56
C PRO A 49 1.18 20.76 13.98
N PHE A 50 0.35 20.16 13.12
CA PHE A 50 -1.08 19.96 13.37
C PHE A 50 -1.37 18.59 14.00
N THR A 51 -0.58 17.57 13.69
CA THR A 51 -0.78 16.19 14.19
C THR A 51 0.05 15.87 15.44
N GLY A 52 1.09 16.64 15.71
CA GLY A 52 2.08 16.35 16.76
C GLY A 52 3.07 15.24 16.37
N PHE A 53 4.03 15.00 17.26
CA PHE A 53 5.01 13.93 17.10
C PHE A 53 4.42 12.56 17.49
N PRO A 54 4.88 11.46 16.86
CA PRO A 54 4.48 10.12 17.25
C PRO A 54 4.81 9.84 18.72
N THR A 55 3.89 9.24 19.46
CA THR A 55 4.12 8.83 20.84
C THR A 55 5.18 7.73 20.92
N ILE A 56 5.91 7.62 22.04
CA ILE A 56 6.94 6.59 22.23
C ILE A 56 6.39 5.17 21.99
N ALA A 57 5.14 4.93 22.39
CA ALA A 57 4.46 3.64 22.19
C ALA A 57 4.22 3.27 20.71
N SER A 58 4.24 4.25 19.80
CA SER A 58 4.05 4.00 18.36
C SER A 58 5.31 3.56 17.62
N TRP A 59 6.51 3.78 18.18
CA TRP A 59 7.77 3.48 17.52
C TRP A 59 7.98 2.00 17.18
N PRO A 60 7.62 1.02 18.04
CA PRO A 60 7.69 -0.39 17.67
C PRO A 60 6.82 -0.72 16.44
N TRP A 61 5.64 -0.11 16.35
CA TRP A 61 4.72 -0.30 15.21
C TRP A 61 5.21 0.39 13.94
N LEU A 62 5.82 1.56 14.06
CA LEU A 62 6.48 2.24 12.94
C LEU A 62 7.64 1.38 12.40
N ALA A 63 8.49 0.86 13.29
CA ALA A 63 9.60 -0.02 12.91
C ALA A 63 9.09 -1.31 12.25
N ALA A 64 8.07 -1.95 12.81
CA ALA A 64 7.45 -3.14 12.24
C ALA A 64 6.85 -2.86 10.84
N SER A 65 6.17 -1.74 10.68
CA SER A 65 5.62 -1.31 9.39
C SER A 65 6.71 -1.12 8.34
N VAL A 66 7.81 -0.43 8.69
CA VAL A 66 8.96 -0.26 7.79
C VAL A 66 9.56 -1.61 7.41
N ALA A 67 9.79 -2.50 8.39
CA ALA A 67 10.34 -3.82 8.13
C ALA A 67 9.47 -4.66 7.18
N LEU A 68 8.14 -4.66 7.39
CA LEU A 68 7.18 -5.34 6.53
C LEU A 68 7.17 -4.77 5.11
N HIS A 69 7.22 -3.44 4.96
CA HIS A 69 7.30 -2.81 3.65
C HIS A 69 8.60 -3.17 2.93
N VAL A 70 9.75 -3.11 3.60
CA VAL A 70 11.03 -3.50 2.98
C VAL A 70 11.01 -4.97 2.54
N ALA A 71 10.53 -5.87 3.40
CA ALA A 71 10.39 -7.29 3.06
C ALA A 71 9.47 -7.51 1.85
N TYR A 72 8.33 -6.81 1.79
CA TYR A 72 7.41 -6.85 0.66
C TYR A 72 8.09 -6.41 -0.65
N TRP A 73 8.85 -5.32 -0.62
CA TRP A 73 9.50 -4.78 -1.82
C TRP A 73 10.64 -5.66 -2.33
N VAL A 74 11.43 -6.23 -1.41
CA VAL A 74 12.48 -7.19 -1.77
C VAL A 74 11.86 -8.45 -2.38
N GLY A 75 10.81 -9.01 -1.75
CA GLY A 75 10.10 -10.17 -2.28
C GLY A 75 9.46 -9.91 -3.64
N LEU A 76 8.85 -8.74 -3.81
CA LEU A 76 8.24 -8.32 -5.07
C LEU A 76 9.29 -8.16 -6.19
N THR A 77 10.44 -7.59 -5.86
CA THR A 77 11.56 -7.42 -6.81
C THR A 77 12.10 -8.76 -7.28
N GLU A 78 12.33 -9.70 -6.36
CA GLU A 78 12.79 -11.05 -6.71
C GLU A 78 11.74 -11.85 -7.49
N ALA A 79 10.46 -11.69 -7.16
CA ALA A 79 9.37 -12.30 -7.92
C ALA A 79 9.31 -11.78 -9.36
N TYR A 80 9.50 -10.47 -9.59
CA TYR A 80 9.55 -9.90 -10.95
C TYR A 80 10.81 -10.28 -11.73
N LYS A 81 11.91 -10.61 -11.07
CA LYS A 81 13.12 -11.13 -11.75
C LYS A 81 12.96 -12.58 -12.21
N THR A 82 12.18 -13.37 -11.46
CA THR A 82 12.09 -14.83 -11.64
C THR A 82 10.80 -15.28 -12.33
N GLY A 83 9.75 -14.45 -12.37
CA GLY A 83 8.47 -14.74 -12.99
C GLY A 83 8.03 -13.68 -14.00
N ASP A 84 7.18 -14.08 -14.94
CA ASP A 84 6.57 -13.15 -15.90
C ASP A 84 5.71 -12.13 -15.15
N MET A 85 5.89 -10.85 -15.49
CA MET A 85 5.10 -9.75 -14.96
C MET A 85 3.59 -10.00 -15.08
N GLY A 86 3.15 -10.68 -16.15
CA GLY A 86 1.74 -11.03 -16.38
C GLY A 86 1.16 -12.02 -15.37
N GLN A 87 1.98 -12.75 -14.62
CA GLN A 87 1.52 -13.66 -13.56
C GLN A 87 1.83 -13.13 -12.16
N VAL A 88 3.01 -12.55 -11.97
CA VAL A 88 3.45 -12.06 -10.66
C VAL A 88 2.57 -10.89 -10.20
N TYR A 89 2.16 -10.01 -11.12
CA TYR A 89 1.37 -8.83 -10.79
C TYR A 89 -0.04 -9.18 -10.24
N PRO A 90 -0.85 -10.03 -10.92
CA PRO A 90 -2.13 -10.49 -10.36
C PRO A 90 -2.00 -11.20 -9.02
N ILE A 91 -0.98 -12.04 -8.84
CA ILE A 91 -0.76 -12.78 -7.59
C ILE A 91 -0.42 -11.80 -6.46
N ALA A 92 0.53 -10.90 -6.66
CA ALA A 92 0.95 -9.93 -5.65
C ALA A 92 -0.21 -9.00 -5.23
N ARG A 93 -1.07 -8.59 -6.16
CA ARG A 93 -2.20 -7.70 -5.90
C ARG A 93 -3.42 -8.42 -5.33
N GLY A 94 -3.72 -9.63 -5.79
CA GLY A 94 -4.88 -10.42 -5.34
C GLY A 94 -4.68 -11.10 -3.98
N THR A 95 -3.44 -11.38 -3.58
CA THR A 95 -3.15 -11.99 -2.27
C THR A 95 -3.19 -10.99 -1.12
N ALA A 96 -2.87 -9.72 -1.35
CA ALA A 96 -2.84 -8.72 -0.29
C ALA A 96 -4.18 -8.54 0.46
N PRO A 97 -5.35 -8.44 -0.20
CA PRO A 97 -6.65 -8.41 0.49
C PRO A 97 -6.93 -9.67 1.30
N LEU A 98 -6.60 -10.85 0.77
CA LEU A 98 -6.78 -12.13 1.46
C LEU A 98 -5.90 -12.24 2.70
N MET A 99 -4.63 -11.85 2.60
CA MET A 99 -3.71 -11.81 3.75
C MET A 99 -4.19 -10.83 4.82
N THR A 100 -4.64 -9.64 4.41
CA THR A 100 -5.17 -8.62 5.34
C THR A 100 -6.42 -9.14 6.05
N ALA A 101 -7.34 -9.77 5.32
CA ALA A 101 -8.54 -10.39 5.88
C ALA A 101 -8.21 -11.52 6.87
N ALA A 102 -7.24 -12.37 6.54
CA ALA A 102 -6.79 -13.44 7.43
C ALA A 102 -6.21 -12.88 8.74
N VAL A 103 -5.35 -11.87 8.67
CA VAL A 103 -4.79 -11.22 9.87
C VAL A 103 -5.90 -10.56 10.70
N SER A 104 -6.86 -9.89 10.05
CA SER A 104 -8.01 -9.26 10.72
C SER A 104 -8.83 -10.26 11.54
N VAL A 105 -9.15 -11.41 10.96
CA VAL A 105 -10.00 -12.42 11.61
C VAL A 105 -9.22 -13.24 12.63
N LEU A 106 -7.99 -13.64 12.30
CA LEU A 106 -7.22 -14.57 13.13
C LEU A 106 -6.48 -13.88 14.28
N TRP A 107 -6.03 -12.64 14.08
CA TRP A 107 -5.14 -11.95 15.01
C TRP A 107 -5.79 -10.74 15.69
N LEU A 108 -6.62 -10.00 14.96
CA LEU A 108 -7.35 -8.84 15.51
C LEU A 108 -8.73 -9.21 16.06
N ALA A 109 -9.18 -10.46 15.86
CA ALA A 109 -10.50 -10.97 16.26
C ALA A 109 -11.66 -10.09 15.74
N GLU A 110 -11.47 -9.42 14.60
CA GLU A 110 -12.49 -8.59 13.95
C GLU A 110 -13.22 -9.41 12.89
N PRO A 111 -14.47 -9.85 13.14
CA PRO A 111 -15.20 -10.70 12.21
C PRO A 111 -15.61 -9.91 10.96
N LEU A 112 -15.27 -10.45 9.80
CA LEU A 112 -15.69 -9.91 8.51
C LEU A 112 -17.13 -10.33 8.19
N THR A 113 -17.94 -9.38 7.73
CA THR A 113 -19.30 -9.67 7.24
C THR A 113 -19.25 -10.53 5.97
N TRP A 114 -20.32 -11.28 5.69
CA TRP A 114 -20.41 -12.07 4.46
C TRP A 114 -20.24 -11.22 3.18
N ARG A 115 -20.68 -9.94 3.22
CA ARG A 115 -20.49 -8.98 2.12
C ARG A 115 -19.01 -8.62 1.92
N ALA A 116 -18.25 -8.46 2.99
CA ALA A 116 -16.81 -8.21 2.92
C ALA A 116 -16.08 -9.42 2.31
N TRP A 117 -16.44 -10.64 2.72
CA TRP A 117 -15.89 -11.87 2.14
C TRP A 117 -16.19 -11.99 0.64
N LEU A 118 -17.42 -11.71 0.22
CA LEU A 118 -17.75 -11.70 -1.21
C LEU A 118 -17.00 -10.61 -1.98
N GLY A 119 -16.81 -9.43 -1.39
CA GLY A 119 -15.98 -8.38 -1.99
C GLY A 119 -14.54 -8.82 -2.20
N ILE A 120 -13.95 -9.51 -1.22
CA ILE A 120 -12.58 -10.03 -1.33
C ILE A 120 -12.48 -11.12 -2.41
N LEU A 121 -13.41 -12.08 -2.41
CA LEU A 121 -13.41 -13.20 -3.36
C LEU A 121 -13.76 -12.77 -4.80
N SER A 122 -14.60 -11.75 -4.97
CA SER A 122 -14.98 -11.22 -6.28
C SER A 122 -14.03 -10.16 -6.81
N SER A 123 -13.06 -9.69 -6.00
CA SER A 123 -12.05 -8.76 -6.47
C SER A 123 -11.24 -9.43 -7.59
N PRO A 124 -11.26 -8.91 -8.82
CA PRO A 124 -10.44 -9.47 -9.87
C PRO A 124 -8.98 -9.25 -9.46
N ALA A 125 -8.23 -10.33 -9.27
CA ALA A 125 -6.78 -10.29 -9.28
C ALA A 125 -6.40 -9.83 -10.70
N ALA A 126 -6.24 -8.51 -10.86
CA ALA A 126 -5.98 -7.85 -12.14
C ALA A 126 -4.53 -8.05 -12.59
#